data_AF-Q5A6A1-F1
#
_entry.id   AF-Q5A6A1-F1
#
_cell.length_a   1.000
_cell.length_b   1.000
_cell.length_c   1.000
_cell.angle_alpha   90.00
_cell.angle_beta   90.00
_cell.angle_gamma   90.00
#
_symmetry.space_group_name_H-M   'P 1'
#
loop_
_entity.id
_entity.type
_entity.pdbx_description
1 polymer ?
#
loop_
_entity_poly.entity_id
_entity_poly.type
_entity_poly.pdbx_seq_one_letter_code
_entity_poly.pdbx_strand_id
1 'polypeptide(L)'
;MKIEVDSFSGSKIYPGRGTLFVRGDSKIFRFQSSKSASLFQQRKNPRRISWTVLYRRHHKKGISEEAAKKRTRKTVKHQRAIVGASLELIKERRSQKPSDRKAARDSKLAKDKEAKKAAKAARKAEKAKAVASGASVVSKQQAKGSFQKVKATSR
;
A
#
# COMPACT_ATOMS: atom_id res chain seq x y z
N MET A 1 -6.13 -44.16 -12.49
CA MET A 1 -5.50 -43.99 -13.81
C MET A 1 -5.68 -42.57 -14.31
N LYS A 2 -4.65 -41.92 -14.86
CA LYS A 2 -4.71 -40.52 -15.28
C LYS A 2 -5.37 -40.37 -16.65
N ILE A 3 -6.29 -39.41 -16.78
CA ILE A 3 -6.86 -39.00 -18.07
C ILE A 3 -5.95 -37.92 -18.65
N GLU A 4 -5.37 -38.20 -19.81
CA GLU A 4 -4.50 -37.26 -20.50
C GLU A 4 -5.33 -36.32 -21.41
N VAL A 5 -4.71 -35.29 -21.96
CA VAL A 5 -5.37 -34.34 -22.87
C VAL A 5 -4.66 -34.34 -24.22
N ASP A 6 -5.45 -34.38 -25.29
CA ASP A 6 -4.94 -34.29 -26.65
C ASP A 6 -4.29 -32.93 -26.89
N SER A 7 -3.03 -32.96 -27.30
CA SER A 7 -2.19 -31.77 -27.48
C SER A 7 -2.63 -30.89 -28.65
N PHE A 8 -3.40 -31.42 -29.60
CA PHE A 8 -3.94 -30.68 -30.74
C PHE A 8 -5.40 -30.25 -30.49
N SER A 9 -6.26 -31.20 -30.11
CA SER A 9 -7.70 -30.95 -30.04
C SER A 9 -8.18 -30.45 -28.68
N GLY A 10 -7.49 -30.80 -27.60
CA GLY A 10 -7.94 -30.57 -26.21
C GLY A 10 -8.93 -31.61 -25.69
N SER A 11 -9.21 -32.68 -26.44
CA SER A 11 -10.07 -33.78 -26.01
C SER A 11 -9.43 -34.61 -24.91
N LYS A 12 -10.24 -35.20 -24.02
CA LYS A 12 -9.77 -36.15 -23.00
C LYS A 12 -9.33 -37.46 -23.66
N ILE A 13 -8.17 -37.97 -23.26
CA ILE A 13 -7.59 -39.24 -23.68
C ILE A 13 -7.71 -40.22 -22.52
N TYR A 14 -8.57 -41.21 -22.72
CA TYR A 14 -8.74 -42.30 -21.78
C TYR A 14 -7.64 -43.36 -21.93
N PRO A 15 -7.43 -44.16 -20.88
CA PRO A 15 -6.61 -45.37 -20.92
C PRO A 15 -6.72 -46.19 -22.20
N GLY A 16 -5.58 -46.62 -22.77
CA GLY A 16 -5.55 -47.50 -23.95
C GLY A 16 -6.01 -46.84 -25.26
N ARG A 17 -6.14 -45.51 -25.31
CA ARG A 17 -6.62 -44.78 -26.49
C ARG A 17 -5.57 -43.84 -27.07
N GLY A 18 -5.49 -43.81 -28.40
CA GLY A 18 -4.75 -42.78 -29.12
C GLY A 18 -3.28 -43.13 -29.32
N THR A 19 -2.47 -42.12 -29.61
CA THR A 19 -1.03 -42.29 -29.87
C THR A 19 -0.20 -41.25 -29.12
N LEU A 20 1.06 -41.58 -28.89
CA LEU A 20 2.04 -40.70 -28.27
C LEU A 20 3.17 -40.46 -29.28
N PHE A 21 3.46 -39.20 -29.56
CA PHE A 21 4.57 -38.77 -30.39
C PHE A 21 5.59 -38.00 -29.54
N VAL A 22 6.81 -38.52 -29.45
CA VAL A 22 7.94 -37.81 -28.83
C VAL A 22 8.73 -37.16 -29.95
N ARG A 23 8.81 -35.83 -29.94
CA ARG A 23 9.61 -35.08 -30.90
C ARG A 23 11.08 -35.06 -30.46
N GLY A 24 12.02 -34.83 -31.38
CA GLY A 24 13.46 -34.84 -31.11
C GLY A 24 13.95 -33.87 -30.02
N ASP A 25 13.16 -32.86 -29.64
CA ASP A 25 13.41 -31.97 -28.51
C ASP A 25 12.84 -32.49 -27.18
N SER A 26 12.57 -33.80 -27.09
CA SER A 26 11.93 -34.47 -25.95
C SER A 26 10.51 -33.97 -25.61
N LYS A 27 9.88 -33.20 -26.51
CA LYS A 27 8.51 -32.75 -26.32
C LYS A 27 7.52 -33.85 -26.66
N ILE A 28 6.66 -34.17 -25.68
CA ILE A 28 5.64 -35.20 -25.80
C ILE A 28 4.34 -34.57 -26.31
N PHE A 29 3.82 -35.11 -27.40
CA PHE A 29 2.49 -34.82 -27.92
C PHE A 29 1.63 -36.07 -27.79
N ARG A 30 0.43 -35.90 -27.25
CA ARG A 30 -0.56 -36.98 -27.13
C ARG A 30 -1.72 -36.69 -28.06
N PHE A 31 -2.15 -37.68 -28.82
CA PHE A 31 -3.26 -37.54 -29.76
C PHE A 31 -4.37 -38.53 -29.40
N GLN A 32 -5.60 -38.05 -29.31
CA GLN A 32 -6.75 -38.90 -29.04
C GLN A 32 -7.08 -39.78 -30.24
N SER A 33 -6.86 -39.29 -31.48
CA SER A 33 -7.20 -40.00 -32.72
C SER A 33 -6.19 -39.74 -33.84
N SER A 34 -6.25 -40.55 -34.89
CA SER A 34 -5.47 -40.36 -36.12
C SER A 34 -5.74 -39.00 -36.78
N LYS A 35 -6.94 -38.43 -36.62
CA LYS A 35 -7.29 -37.11 -37.11
C LYS A 35 -6.41 -36.01 -36.51
N SER A 36 -6.26 -35.98 -35.18
CA SER A 36 -5.40 -34.98 -34.53
C SER A 36 -3.92 -35.22 -34.84
N ALA A 37 -3.47 -36.47 -34.88
CA ALA A 37 -2.10 -36.82 -35.26
C ALA A 37 -1.77 -36.38 -36.70
N SER A 38 -2.65 -36.65 -37.67
CA SER A 38 -2.46 -36.27 -39.07
C SER A 38 -2.44 -34.75 -39.24
N LEU A 39 -3.36 -34.01 -38.62
CA LEU A 39 -3.36 -32.54 -38.68
C LEU A 39 -2.11 -31.93 -38.04
N PHE A 40 -1.60 -32.54 -36.95
CA PHE A 40 -0.34 -32.15 -36.34
C PHE A 40 0.85 -32.36 -37.29
N GLN A 41 0.91 -33.51 -37.96
CA GLN A 41 1.98 -33.82 -38.92
C GLN A 41 1.91 -32.91 -40.17
N GLN A 42 0.70 -32.58 -40.62
CA GLN A 42 0.43 -31.57 -41.67
C GLN A 42 0.70 -30.13 -41.20
N ARG A 43 1.24 -29.94 -39.99
CA ARG A 43 1.60 -28.65 -39.39
C ARG A 43 0.43 -27.65 -39.36
N LYS A 44 -0.81 -28.14 -39.24
CA LYS A 44 -1.98 -27.28 -39.12
C LYS A 44 -1.97 -26.61 -37.74
N ASN A 45 -2.33 -25.33 -37.69
CA ASN A 45 -2.44 -24.60 -36.43
C ASN A 45 -3.81 -24.87 -35.79
N PRO A 46 -3.89 -25.46 -34.58
CA PRO A 46 -5.18 -25.74 -33.93
C PRO A 46 -6.07 -24.51 -33.75
N ARG A 47 -5.48 -23.31 -33.62
CA ARG A 47 -6.21 -22.03 -33.51
C ARG A 47 -7.01 -21.66 -34.75
N ARG A 48 -6.77 -22.33 -35.88
CA ARG A 48 -7.52 -22.17 -37.14
C ARG A 48 -8.50 -23.32 -37.40
N ILE A 49 -8.57 -24.32 -36.52
CA ILE A 49 -9.40 -25.51 -36.68
C ILE A 49 -10.58 -25.44 -35.71
N SER A 50 -11.78 -25.20 -36.26
CA SER A 50 -12.98 -24.77 -35.54
C SER A 50 -13.43 -25.66 -34.38
N TRP A 51 -13.25 -26.97 -34.52
CA TRP A 51 -13.70 -27.97 -33.54
C TRP A 51 -12.75 -28.14 -32.35
N THR A 52 -11.55 -27.55 -32.38
CA THR A 52 -10.59 -27.67 -31.27
C THR A 52 -10.99 -26.79 -30.09
N VAL A 53 -10.69 -27.24 -28.88
CA VAL A 53 -10.89 -26.44 -27.65
C VAL A 53 -10.10 -25.14 -27.72
N LEU A 54 -8.90 -25.16 -28.31
CA LEU A 54 -8.05 -23.98 -28.45
C LEU A 54 -8.65 -22.92 -29.38
N TYR A 55 -9.21 -23.33 -30.53
CA TYR A 55 -9.96 -22.43 -31.41
C TYR A 55 -11.15 -21.82 -30.66
N ARG A 56 -11.93 -22.63 -29.95
CA ARG A 56 -13.10 -22.14 -29.22
C ARG A 56 -12.72 -21.11 -28.15
N ARG A 57 -11.66 -21.36 -27.38
CA ARG A 57 -11.12 -20.40 -26.40
C ARG A 57 -10.66 -19.10 -27.05
N HIS A 58 -9.92 -19.19 -28.16
CA HIS A 58 -9.44 -18.01 -28.91
C HIS A 58 -10.59 -17.13 -29.42
N HIS A 59 -11.66 -17.76 -29.91
CA HIS A 59 -12.85 -17.07 -30.43
C HIS A 59 -13.94 -16.86 -29.36
N LYS A 60 -13.58 -17.00 -28.08
CA LYS A 60 -14.48 -16.84 -26.92
C LYS A 60 -15.78 -17.65 -27.00
N LYS A 61 -15.78 -18.76 -27.72
CA LYS A 61 -16.96 -19.63 -27.88
C LYS A 61 -17.19 -20.47 -26.62
N GLY A 62 -18.37 -20.32 -26.02
CA GLY A 62 -18.76 -21.07 -24.82
C GLY A 62 -17.92 -20.72 -23.60
N ILE A 63 -17.30 -19.54 -23.56
CA ILE A 63 -16.78 -18.98 -22.31
C ILE A 63 -18.00 -18.42 -21.57
N SER A 64 -18.70 -19.28 -20.83
CA SER A 64 -19.52 -18.83 -19.71
C SER A 64 -18.55 -18.33 -18.65
N GLU A 65 -18.59 -17.03 -18.37
CA GLU A 65 -17.94 -16.32 -17.25
C GLU A 65 -17.17 -17.24 -16.29
N GLU A 66 -15.95 -17.66 -16.65
CA GLU A 66 -15.14 -18.48 -15.75
C GLU A 66 -14.70 -17.55 -14.63
N ALA A 67 -15.58 -17.48 -13.63
CA ALA A 67 -15.50 -16.81 -12.37
C ALA A 67 -15.00 -15.36 -12.47
N ALA A 68 -15.93 -14.40 -12.57
CA ALA A 68 -15.69 -13.09 -11.96
C ALA A 68 -15.10 -13.35 -10.57
N LYS A 69 -13.82 -12.99 -10.40
CA LYS A 69 -13.04 -13.37 -9.21
C LYS A 69 -13.80 -12.88 -7.99
N LYS A 70 -14.51 -13.77 -7.29
CA LYS A 70 -15.18 -13.42 -6.05
C LYS A 70 -14.07 -13.05 -5.06
N ARG A 71 -13.95 -11.76 -4.74
CA ARG A 71 -13.08 -11.29 -3.65
C ARG A 71 -13.69 -11.75 -2.33
N THR A 72 -13.33 -12.95 -1.91
CA THR A 72 -13.82 -13.52 -0.64
C THR A 72 -12.93 -13.17 0.54
N ARG A 73 -11.67 -12.81 0.32
CA ARG A 73 -10.72 -12.56 1.40
C ARG A 73 -10.61 -11.07 1.71
N LYS A 74 -11.04 -10.66 2.92
CA LYS A 74 -10.70 -9.38 3.54
C LYS A 74 -9.56 -9.62 4.53
N THR A 75 -8.44 -8.93 4.37
CA THR A 75 -7.33 -9.00 5.33
C THR A 75 -7.66 -8.13 6.54
N VAL A 76 -7.68 -8.71 7.75
CA VAL A 76 -7.80 -7.95 9.00
C VAL A 76 -6.44 -7.38 9.35
N LYS A 77 -6.37 -6.06 9.59
CA LYS A 77 -5.15 -5.42 10.09
C LYS A 77 -5.14 -5.49 11.61
N HIS A 78 -4.18 -6.21 12.17
CA HIS A 78 -3.94 -6.21 13.61
C HIS A 78 -3.12 -4.98 13.99
N GLN A 79 -3.54 -4.27 15.03
CA GLN A 79 -2.71 -3.22 15.63
C GLN A 79 -1.49 -3.89 16.29
N ARG A 80 -0.30 -3.35 16.06
CA ARG A 80 0.95 -3.77 16.73
C ARG A 80 1.43 -2.70 17.71
N ALA A 81 2.22 -3.12 18.70
CA ALA A 81 2.95 -2.20 19.57
C ALA A 81 3.94 -1.40 18.72
N ILE A 82 4.22 -0.17 19.14
CA ILE A 82 5.24 0.68 18.52
C ILE A 82 6.30 0.89 19.58
N VAL A 83 7.57 0.98 19.19
CA VAL A 83 8.65 1.33 20.14
C VAL A 83 8.27 2.63 20.84
N GLY A 84 8.20 2.61 22.18
CA GLY A 84 7.76 3.75 23.00
C GLY A 84 6.26 3.77 23.38
N ALA A 85 5.44 2.85 22.88
CA ALA A 85 4.04 2.70 23.30
C ALA A 85 3.56 1.23 23.23
N SER A 86 3.21 0.66 24.39
CA SER A 86 2.62 -0.68 24.45
C SER A 86 1.26 -0.73 23.76
N LEU A 87 0.84 -1.92 23.32
CA LEU A 87 -0.49 -2.12 22.71
C LEU A 87 -1.64 -1.69 23.63
N GLU A 88 -1.49 -1.90 24.93
CA GLU A 88 -2.47 -1.55 25.95
C GLU A 88 -2.65 -0.04 26.04
N LEU A 89 -1.55 0.71 26.11
CA LEU A 89 -1.57 2.17 26.13
C LEU A 89 -2.23 2.74 24.87
N ILE A 90 -1.94 2.16 23.69
CA ILE A 90 -2.57 2.57 22.42
C ILE A 90 -4.08 2.31 22.44
N LYS A 91 -4.51 1.16 22.96
CA LYS A 91 -5.95 0.82 23.06
C LYS A 91 -6.68 1.75 24.02
N GLU A 92 -6.11 2.02 25.20
CA GLU A 92 -6.68 2.89 26.22
C GLU A 92 -6.83 4.34 25.71
N ARG A 93 -5.77 4.90 25.11
CA ARG A 93 -5.84 6.25 24.52
C ARG A 93 -6.87 6.35 23.40
N ARG A 94 -7.10 5.27 22.66
CA ARG A 94 -8.10 5.22 21.58
C ARG A 94 -9.53 5.08 22.11
N SER A 95 -9.73 4.38 23.23
CA SER A 95 -11.06 4.19 23.85
C SER A 95 -11.57 5.41 24.60
N GLN A 96 -10.70 6.35 25.01
CA GLN A 96 -11.10 7.61 25.65
C GLN A 96 -12.12 8.38 24.79
N LYS A 97 -13.25 8.77 25.39
CA LYS A 97 -14.31 9.50 24.68
C LYS A 97 -13.82 10.89 24.27
N PRO A 98 -14.33 11.46 23.17
CA PRO A 98 -13.96 12.81 22.74
C PRO A 98 -14.17 13.88 23.82
N SER A 99 -15.17 13.72 24.70
CA SER A 99 -15.44 14.57 25.87
C SER A 99 -14.24 14.63 26.81
N ASP A 100 -13.71 13.47 27.18
CA ASP A 100 -12.65 13.33 28.18
C ASP A 100 -11.34 13.89 27.62
N ARG A 101 -11.08 13.65 26.33
CA ARG A 101 -9.95 14.24 25.61
C ARG A 101 -10.03 15.76 25.56
N LYS A 102 -11.23 16.32 25.41
CA LYS A 102 -11.45 17.78 25.39
C LYS A 102 -11.22 18.37 26.79
N ALA A 103 -11.76 17.77 27.84
CA ALA A 103 -11.54 18.20 29.22
C ALA A 103 -10.06 18.18 29.61
N ALA A 104 -9.33 17.12 29.25
CA ALA A 104 -7.88 17.05 29.49
C ALA A 104 -7.10 18.13 28.72
N ARG A 105 -7.51 18.42 27.47
CA ARG A 105 -6.92 19.50 26.66
C ARG A 105 -7.16 20.88 27.29
N ASP A 106 -8.39 21.14 27.72
CA ASP A 106 -8.79 22.43 28.28
C ASP A 106 -8.09 22.68 29.64
N SER A 107 -7.99 21.65 30.48
CA SER A 107 -7.20 21.70 31.73
C SER A 107 -5.72 21.99 31.46
N LYS A 108 -5.13 21.34 30.45
CA LYS A 108 -3.74 21.59 30.06
C LYS A 108 -3.53 23.02 29.53
N LEU A 109 -4.45 23.52 28.70
CA LEU A 109 -4.42 24.89 28.21
C LEU A 109 -4.55 25.92 29.35
N ALA A 110 -5.37 25.64 30.35
CA ALA A 110 -5.49 26.49 31.54
C ALA A 110 -4.17 26.56 32.31
N LYS A 111 -3.56 25.39 32.61
CA LYS A 111 -2.24 25.31 33.28
C LYS A 111 -1.14 26.02 32.48
N ASP A 112 -1.10 25.84 31.16
CA ASP A 112 -0.14 26.53 30.29
C ASP A 112 -0.34 28.06 30.28
N LYS A 113 -1.60 28.53 30.32
CA LYS A 113 -1.91 29.96 30.43
C LYS A 113 -1.45 30.53 31.77
N GLU A 114 -1.68 29.83 32.87
CA GLU A 114 -1.23 30.23 34.21
C GLU A 114 0.30 30.25 34.30
N ALA A 115 0.98 29.20 33.84
CA ALA A 115 2.44 29.16 33.77
C ALA A 115 3.01 30.32 32.94
N LYS A 116 2.39 30.65 31.79
CA LYS A 116 2.78 31.82 30.98
C LYS A 116 2.54 33.14 31.70
N LYS A 117 1.45 33.28 32.44
CA LYS A 117 1.17 34.49 33.25
C LYS A 117 2.19 34.63 34.38
N ALA A 118 2.48 33.56 35.12
CA ALA A 118 3.49 33.53 36.17
C ALA A 118 4.90 33.85 35.62
N ALA A 119 5.30 33.23 34.50
CA ALA A 119 6.57 33.53 33.84
C ALA A 119 6.66 34.99 33.34
N LYS A 120 5.55 35.56 32.84
CA LYS A 120 5.49 36.99 32.48
C LYS A 120 5.60 37.90 33.70
N ALA A 121 4.96 37.56 34.81
CA ALA A 121 5.03 38.30 36.07
C ALA A 121 6.45 38.25 36.66
N ALA A 122 7.07 37.08 36.72
CA ALA A 122 8.46 36.90 37.15
C ALA A 122 9.42 37.72 36.29
N ARG A 123 9.29 37.66 34.95
CA ARG A 123 10.10 38.49 34.02
C ARG A 123 9.87 39.99 34.21
N LYS A 124 8.66 40.43 34.53
CA LYS A 124 8.38 41.84 34.83
C LYS A 124 8.98 42.26 36.18
N ALA A 125 8.88 41.42 37.20
CA ALA A 125 9.47 41.67 38.51
C ALA A 125 11.01 41.73 38.44
N GLU A 126 11.65 40.83 37.69
CA GLU A 126 13.10 40.91 37.46
C GLU A 126 13.51 42.15 36.67
N LYS A 127 12.75 42.52 35.63
CA LYS A 127 13.00 43.79 34.92
C LYS A 127 12.84 45.00 35.83
N ALA A 128 11.83 45.02 36.70
CA ALA A 128 11.64 46.11 37.66
C ALA A 128 12.78 46.16 38.69
N LYS A 129 13.25 45.01 39.19
CA LYS A 129 14.44 44.93 40.04
C LYS A 129 15.70 45.42 39.33
N ALA A 130 15.89 45.06 38.06
CA ALA A 130 17.03 45.52 37.25
C ALA A 130 17.00 47.04 37.00
N VAL A 131 15.81 47.62 36.74
CA VAL A 131 15.64 49.08 36.62
C VAL A 131 15.96 49.77 37.95
N ALA A 132 15.46 49.24 39.07
CA ALA A 132 15.68 49.81 40.40
C ALA A 132 17.13 49.70 40.87
N SER A 133 17.87 48.69 40.42
CA SER A 133 19.31 48.51 40.69
C SER A 133 20.21 49.31 39.73
N GLY A 134 19.69 50.33 39.04
CA GLY A 134 20.50 51.22 38.20
C GLY A 134 21.01 50.60 36.89
N ALA A 135 20.45 49.45 36.46
CA ALA A 135 20.81 48.88 35.16
C ALA A 135 20.09 49.63 34.04
N SER A 136 20.86 50.17 33.09
CA SER A 136 20.35 50.85 31.91
C SER A 136 19.49 49.88 31.08
N VAL A 137 18.17 50.07 31.13
CA VAL A 137 17.24 49.29 30.30
C VAL A 137 17.26 49.85 28.89
N VAL A 138 18.28 49.44 28.14
CA VAL A 138 18.31 49.64 26.69
C VAL A 138 17.12 48.90 26.10
N SER A 139 16.19 49.65 25.52
CA SER A 139 15.00 49.07 24.90
C SER A 139 15.43 48.08 23.80
N LYS A 140 14.73 46.95 23.70
CA LYS A 140 14.97 45.96 22.62
C LYS A 140 14.73 46.54 21.21
N GLN A 141 14.16 47.74 21.16
CA GLN A 141 13.91 48.53 19.96
C GLN A 141 15.10 49.42 19.58
N GLN A 142 15.97 49.77 20.54
CA GLN A 142 17.27 50.42 20.30
C GLN A 142 18.41 49.43 20.06
N ALA A 143 18.34 48.22 20.65
CA ALA A 143 19.35 47.16 20.45
C ALA A 143 19.25 46.44 19.08
N LYS A 144 18.11 46.56 18.40
CA LYS A 144 17.99 46.19 16.99
C LYS A 144 18.39 47.39 16.16
N GLY A 145 19.70 47.57 16.00
CA GLY A 145 20.28 48.55 15.09
C GLY A 145 19.52 48.53 13.75
N SER A 146 19.22 49.72 13.24
CA SER A 146 18.55 49.92 11.96
C SER A 146 19.12 48.96 10.93
N PHE A 147 18.26 48.15 10.31
CA PHE A 147 18.62 47.25 9.23
C PHE A 147 19.31 48.08 8.15
N GLN A 148 20.66 48.06 8.11
CA GLN A 148 21.41 48.67 7.03
C GLN A 148 21.12 47.86 5.78
N LYS A 149 20.22 48.38 4.95
CA LYS A 149 19.99 47.87 3.60
C LYS A 149 21.31 48.01 2.84
N VAL A 150 22.02 46.89 2.67
CA VAL A 150 23.26 46.81 1.91
C VAL A 150 22.98 47.36 0.50
N LYS A 151 23.61 48.48 0.14
CA LYS A 151 23.58 49.01 -1.24
C LYS A 151 24.39 48.06 -2.13
N ALA A 152 23.78 47.58 -3.20
CA ALA A 152 24.49 46.84 -4.24
C ALA A 152 25.34 47.83 -5.07
N THR A 153 26.66 47.75 -4.92
CA THR A 153 27.61 48.40 -5.84
C THR A 153 28.68 47.38 -6.20
N SER A 154 28.39 46.57 -7.21
CA SER A 154 29.41 45.95 -8.05
C SER A 154 29.63 46.85 -9.28
N ARG A 155 30.88 47.24 -9.53
CA ARG A 155 31.39 47.43 -10.90
C ARG A 155 31.96 46.10 -11.37
#